data_AF-A0A7Y5QVP1-F1
#
_entry.id   AF-A0A7Y5QVP1-F1
#
_cell.length_a   1.000
_cell.length_b   1.000
_cell.length_c   1.000
_cell.angle_alpha   90.00
_cell.angle_beta   90.00
_cell.angle_gamma   90.00
#
_symmetry.space_group_name_H-M   'P 1'
#
loop_
_entity.id
_entity.type
_entity.pdbx_description
1 polymer ?
#
loop_
_entity_poly.entity_id
_entity_poly.type
_entity_poly.pdbx_seq_one_letter_code
_entity_poly.pdbx_strand_id
1 'polypeptide(L)'
;QGKGFSVARGMLAARGELRVFIDSDLAYPPTEIESIVDTLEKGSDVAIACRVLPKSRYIMSPTFFPYLFTRHLMSRCFNAFVRALLVGEVLDTQAGLKGFTRSAAETIFPRLTVERFAFDVECLVIAAQHGLALTQVPVTFRYEDEPSTVNLARDGMRMVGDLMRIRLNAWRGLYA
;
A
#
# COMPACT_ATOMS: atom_id res chain seq x y z
N GLN A 1 -12.57 -9.99 -10.72
CA GLN A 1 -12.31 -9.50 -9.35
C GLN A 1 -10.80 -9.55 -9.10
N GLY A 2 -10.24 -8.63 -8.33
CA GLY A 2 -8.78 -8.46 -8.16
C GLY A 2 -8.32 -8.45 -6.69
N LYS A 3 -7.05 -8.06 -6.48
CA LYS A 3 -6.42 -7.97 -5.15
C LYS A 3 -7.25 -7.12 -4.18
N GLY A 4 -7.65 -5.91 -4.59
CA GLY A 4 -8.42 -5.00 -3.75
C GLY A 4 -9.74 -5.58 -3.26
N PHE A 5 -10.47 -6.32 -4.12
CA PHE A 5 -11.69 -7.02 -3.71
C PHE A 5 -11.43 -8.06 -2.62
N SER A 6 -10.35 -8.84 -2.76
CA SER A 6 -10.01 -9.92 -1.82
C SER A 6 -9.55 -9.36 -0.47
N VAL A 7 -8.71 -8.32 -0.50
CA VAL A 7 -8.25 -7.64 0.72
C VAL A 7 -9.42 -6.97 1.44
N ALA A 8 -10.30 -6.25 0.73
CA ALA A 8 -11.47 -5.62 1.35
C ALA A 8 -12.37 -6.63 2.06
N ARG A 9 -12.66 -7.77 1.41
CA ARG A 9 -13.43 -8.88 2.01
C ARG A 9 -12.76 -9.41 3.27
N GLY A 10 -11.44 -9.67 3.22
CA GLY A 10 -10.68 -10.15 4.37
C GLY A 10 -10.70 -9.16 5.54
N MET A 11 -10.48 -7.87 5.26
CA MET A 11 -10.44 -6.81 6.27
C MET A 11 -11.80 -6.56 6.92
N LEU A 12 -12.90 -6.78 6.20
CA LEU A 12 -14.26 -6.68 6.76
C LEU A 12 -14.71 -7.95 7.49
N ALA A 13 -14.17 -9.12 7.14
CA ALA A 13 -14.46 -10.38 7.81
C ALA A 13 -13.63 -10.59 9.09
N ALA A 14 -12.45 -9.96 9.18
CA ALA A 14 -11.57 -10.04 10.33
C ALA A 14 -12.24 -9.47 11.60
N ARG A 15 -12.07 -10.18 12.72
CA ARG A 15 -12.70 -9.84 14.02
C ARG A 15 -11.74 -9.19 15.03
N GLY A 16 -10.46 -9.07 14.68
CA GLY A 16 -9.46 -8.43 15.55
C GLY A 16 -9.63 -6.92 15.63
N GLU A 17 -9.17 -6.35 16.75
CA GLU A 17 -9.09 -4.90 16.96
C GLU A 17 -7.99 -4.25 16.12
N LEU A 18 -6.93 -5.01 15.83
CA LEU A 18 -5.90 -4.65 14.85
C LEU A 18 -5.98 -5.65 13.70
N ARG A 19 -5.99 -5.14 12.47
CA ARG A 19 -6.16 -5.92 11.25
C ARG A 19 -5.00 -5.62 10.31
N VAL A 20 -4.25 -6.66 9.94
CA VAL A 20 -3.07 -6.54 9.08
C VAL A 20 -3.26 -7.43 7.86
N PHE A 21 -2.91 -6.92 6.68
CA PHE A 21 -2.74 -7.75 5.49
C PHE A 21 -1.28 -7.71 5.04
N ILE A 22 -0.85 -8.82 4.46
CA ILE A 22 0.47 -9.01 3.89
C ILE A 22 0.34 -9.73 2.54
N ASP A 23 1.13 -9.34 1.55
CA ASP A 23 1.20 -10.04 0.28
C ASP A 23 1.73 -11.48 0.47
N SER A 24 1.13 -12.42 -0.24
CA SER A 24 1.42 -13.85 -0.09
C SER A 24 2.76 -14.28 -0.69
N ASP A 25 3.44 -13.39 -1.41
CA ASP A 25 4.80 -13.61 -1.91
C ASP A 25 5.86 -13.57 -0.80
N LEU A 26 5.45 -13.20 0.43
CA LEU A 26 6.31 -13.12 1.61
C LEU A 26 7.58 -12.30 1.39
N ALA A 27 7.53 -11.34 0.46
CA ALA A 27 8.61 -10.40 0.24
C ALA A 27 8.86 -9.53 1.49
N TYR A 28 7.83 -9.35 2.33
CA TYR A 28 7.98 -8.90 3.70
C TYR A 28 8.09 -10.13 4.62
N PRO A 29 9.18 -10.26 5.41
CA PRO A 29 9.24 -11.27 6.44
C PRO A 29 8.06 -11.11 7.42
N PRO A 30 7.42 -12.21 7.90
CA PRO A 30 6.32 -12.11 8.86
C PRO A 30 6.66 -11.33 10.14
N THR A 31 7.93 -11.26 10.52
CA THR A 31 8.42 -10.45 11.65
C THR A 31 8.15 -8.95 11.47
N GLU A 32 8.00 -8.46 10.24
CA GLU A 32 7.64 -7.06 9.98
C GLU A 32 6.21 -6.72 10.41
N ILE A 33 5.35 -7.72 10.62
CA ILE A 33 4.00 -7.53 11.16
C ILE A 33 4.06 -6.95 12.57
N GLU A 34 5.04 -7.34 13.39
CA GLU A 34 5.21 -6.84 14.76
C GLU A 34 5.41 -5.32 14.76
N SER A 35 6.28 -4.80 13.89
CA SER A 35 6.51 -3.35 13.74
C SER A 35 5.24 -2.58 13.33
N ILE A 36 4.38 -3.19 12.53
CA ILE A 36 3.10 -2.62 12.11
C ILE A 36 2.13 -2.59 13.30
N VAL A 37 1.99 -3.70 14.01
CA VAL A 37 1.13 -3.82 15.20
C VAL A 37 1.57 -2.83 16.28
N ASP A 38 2.85 -2.80 16.62
CA ASP A 38 3.45 -1.86 17.57
C ASP A 38 3.11 -0.40 17.24
N THR A 39 3.08 -0.06 15.95
CA THR A 39 2.78 1.30 15.49
C THR A 39 1.30 1.64 15.70
N LEU A 40 0.40 0.68 15.46
CA LEU A 40 -1.02 0.86 15.72
C LEU A 40 -1.30 0.96 17.24
N GLU A 41 -0.65 0.15 18.06
CA GLU A 41 -0.77 0.20 19.52
C GLU A 41 -0.28 1.52 20.11
N LYS A 42 0.68 2.19 19.45
CA LYS A 42 1.16 3.53 19.82
C LYS A 42 0.21 4.66 19.45
N GLY A 43 -0.95 4.35 18.83
CA GLY A 43 -2.02 5.29 18.57
C GLY A 43 -2.21 5.68 17.10
N SER A 44 -1.52 5.04 16.16
CA SER A 44 -1.81 5.24 14.74
C SER A 44 -3.04 4.44 14.31
N ASP A 45 -3.91 5.04 13.50
CA ASP A 45 -5.06 4.37 12.90
C ASP A 45 -4.67 3.46 11.73
N VAL A 46 -3.66 3.89 10.98
CA VAL A 46 -3.14 3.20 9.79
C VAL A 46 -1.63 3.15 9.86
N ALA A 47 -1.06 1.96 9.72
CA ALA A 47 0.37 1.73 9.62
C ALA A 47 0.71 1.09 8.27
N ILE A 48 1.61 1.71 7.51
CA ILE A 48 2.01 1.24 6.17
C ILE A 48 3.50 0.95 6.14
N ALA A 49 3.87 -0.23 5.65
CA ALA A 49 5.27 -0.53 5.37
C ALA A 49 5.83 0.45 4.33
N CYS A 50 7.06 0.91 4.51
CA CYS A 50 7.69 1.85 3.59
C CYS A 50 9.10 1.41 3.26
N ARG A 51 9.34 1.08 1.99
CA ARG A 51 10.63 0.52 1.54
C ARG A 51 11.70 1.59 1.26
N VAL A 52 11.37 2.88 1.41
CA VAL A 52 12.25 4.01 1.07
C VAL A 52 12.61 4.90 2.27
N LEU A 53 12.22 4.51 3.49
CA LEU A 53 12.67 5.18 4.70
C LEU A 53 14.16 4.88 4.95
N PRO A 54 14.90 5.78 5.65
CA PRO A 54 16.34 5.60 5.90
C PRO A 54 16.71 4.29 6.63
N LYS A 55 15.80 3.73 7.42
CA LYS A 55 15.99 2.48 8.16
C LYS A 55 15.54 1.23 7.39
N SER A 56 14.89 1.40 6.24
CA SER A 56 14.41 0.28 5.43
C SER A 56 15.57 -0.42 4.73
N ARG A 57 15.46 -1.74 4.59
CA ARG A 57 16.53 -2.59 4.05
C ARG A 57 16.01 -3.47 2.93
N TYR A 58 16.83 -3.64 1.90
CA TYR A 58 16.57 -4.62 0.85
C TYR A 58 17.57 -5.77 0.99
N ILE A 59 17.06 -7.00 1.10
CA ILE A 59 17.86 -8.23 1.09
C ILE A 59 17.72 -8.85 -0.29
N MET A 60 18.83 -9.03 -1.00
CA MET A 60 18.82 -9.60 -2.34
C MET A 60 20.13 -10.27 -2.70
N SER A 61 20.08 -11.15 -3.69
CA SER A 61 21.27 -11.68 -4.35
C SER A 61 21.93 -10.62 -5.26
N PRO A 62 23.27 -10.54 -5.33
CA PRO A 62 23.99 -9.59 -6.20
C PRO A 62 23.59 -9.65 -7.68
N THR A 63 23.11 -10.80 -8.15
CA THR A 63 22.67 -11.01 -9.54
C THR A 63 21.50 -10.11 -9.95
N PHE A 64 20.68 -9.66 -8.99
CA PHE A 64 19.50 -8.82 -9.25
C PHE A 64 19.79 -7.31 -9.26
N PHE A 65 21.03 -6.89 -9.00
CA PHE A 65 21.39 -5.48 -8.88
C PHE A 65 21.05 -4.63 -10.13
N PRO A 66 21.28 -5.09 -11.38
CA PRO A 66 20.92 -4.33 -12.58
C PRO A 66 19.40 -4.18 -12.78
N TYR A 67 18.63 -5.23 -12.45
CA TYR A 67 17.17 -5.24 -12.51
C TYR A 67 16.56 -4.30 -11.46
N LEU A 68 17.18 -4.21 -10.29
CA LEU A 68 16.72 -3.32 -9.24
C LEU A 68 16.86 -1.85 -9.64
N PHE A 69 17.95 -1.43 -10.29
CA PHE A 69 18.16 0.00 -10.58
C PHE A 69 17.04 0.56 -11.46
N THR A 70 16.64 -0.18 -12.50
CA THR A 70 15.54 0.21 -13.40
C THR A 70 14.19 0.14 -12.69
N ARG A 71 13.90 -0.96 -11.98
CA ARG A 71 12.62 -1.13 -11.25
C ARG A 71 12.45 -0.14 -10.10
N HIS A 72 13.51 0.13 -9.36
CA HIS A 72 13.51 1.07 -8.24
C HIS A 72 13.33 2.51 -8.73
N LEU A 73 14.01 2.90 -9.82
CA LEU A 73 13.80 4.20 -10.44
C LEU A 73 12.34 4.36 -10.91
N MET A 74 11.79 3.36 -11.61
CA MET A 74 10.40 3.38 -12.06
C MET A 74 9.41 3.45 -10.89
N SER A 75 9.63 2.67 -9.84
CA SER A 75 8.81 2.70 -8.62
C SER A 75 8.87 4.06 -7.94
N ARG A 76 10.04 4.71 -7.89
CA ARG A 76 10.19 6.06 -7.35
C ARG A 76 9.48 7.11 -8.20
N CYS A 77 9.61 7.06 -9.52
CA CYS A 77 8.90 7.97 -10.43
C CYS A 77 7.39 7.81 -10.30
N PHE A 78 6.91 6.56 -10.21
CA PHE A 78 5.50 6.27 -10.03
C PHE A 78 4.98 6.76 -8.67
N ASN A 79 5.70 6.47 -7.57
CA ASN A 79 5.33 6.99 -6.25
C ASN A 79 5.34 8.53 -6.22
N ALA A 80 6.30 9.18 -6.89
CA ALA A 80 6.32 10.64 -7.02
C ALA A 80 5.08 11.17 -7.76
N PHE A 81 4.67 10.50 -8.84
CA PHE A 81 3.44 10.81 -9.57
C PHE A 81 2.19 10.67 -8.68
N VAL A 82 2.05 9.55 -7.95
CA VAL A 82 0.92 9.32 -7.04
C VAL A 82 0.89 10.37 -5.92
N ARG A 83 2.05 10.71 -5.35
CA ARG A 83 2.16 11.73 -4.30
C ARG A 83 1.70 13.09 -4.77
N ALA A 84 2.13 13.51 -5.96
CA ALA A 84 1.71 14.77 -6.56
C ALA A 84 0.20 14.82 -6.83
N LEU A 85 -0.42 13.66 -7.11
CA LEU A 85 -1.82 13.59 -7.50
C LEU A 85 -2.79 13.44 -6.31
N LEU A 86 -2.42 12.67 -5.27
CA LEU A 86 -3.40 12.12 -4.32
C LEU A 86 -3.04 12.25 -2.83
N VAL A 87 -1.85 11.78 -2.42
CA VAL A 87 -1.61 11.49 -0.98
C VAL A 87 -0.36 12.14 -0.39
N GLY A 88 0.31 13.04 -1.12
CA GLY A 88 1.36 13.98 -0.69
C GLY A 88 2.54 13.44 0.15
N GLU A 89 2.25 13.01 1.38
CA GLU A 89 3.19 12.65 2.44
C GLU A 89 3.57 11.16 2.44
N VAL A 90 2.73 10.28 1.86
CA VAL A 90 3.04 8.84 1.81
C VAL A 90 4.08 8.54 0.73
N LEU A 91 5.25 8.05 1.14
CA LEU A 91 6.39 7.81 0.26
C LEU A 91 6.26 6.51 -0.54
N ASP A 92 5.61 5.50 0.05
CA ASP A 92 5.42 4.18 -0.54
C ASP A 92 3.95 3.78 -0.47
N THR A 93 3.19 4.19 -1.49
CA THR A 93 1.73 4.05 -1.47
C THR A 93 1.25 2.61 -1.71
N GLN A 94 2.11 1.78 -2.30
CA GLN A 94 1.77 0.45 -2.82
C GLN A 94 2.53 -0.66 -2.09
N ALA A 95 2.89 -0.42 -0.83
CA ALA A 95 3.47 -1.46 -0.02
C ALA A 95 2.42 -2.54 0.29
N GLY A 96 2.79 -3.79 0.04
CA GLY A 96 1.96 -4.97 0.26
C GLY A 96 1.81 -5.40 1.73
N LEU A 97 2.28 -4.58 2.69
CA LEU A 97 2.11 -4.82 4.12
C LEU A 97 1.51 -3.55 4.75
N LYS A 98 0.27 -3.66 5.26
CA LYS A 98 -0.43 -2.56 5.92
C LYS A 98 -1.29 -3.06 7.07
N GLY A 99 -1.33 -2.28 8.13
CA GLY A 99 -2.15 -2.49 9.32
C GLY A 99 -3.14 -1.37 9.54
N PHE A 100 -4.27 -1.71 10.15
CA PHE A 100 -5.38 -0.81 10.42
C PHE A 100 -5.96 -1.14 11.78
N THR A 101 -6.37 -0.12 12.53
CA THR A 101 -7.31 -0.32 13.63
C THR A 101 -8.65 -0.77 13.07
N ARG A 102 -9.46 -1.42 13.92
CA ARG A 102 -10.81 -1.85 13.56
C ARG A 102 -11.66 -0.69 13.04
N SER A 103 -11.64 0.45 13.71
CA SER A 103 -12.37 1.66 13.31
C SER A 103 -11.89 2.19 11.96
N ALA A 104 -10.58 2.21 11.72
CA ALA A 104 -10.01 2.60 10.43
C ALA A 104 -10.44 1.64 9.32
N ALA A 105 -10.40 0.33 9.56
CA ALA A 105 -10.81 -0.66 8.58
C ALA A 105 -12.31 -0.55 8.23
N GLU A 106 -13.17 -0.39 9.24
CA GLU A 106 -14.62 -0.22 9.06
C GLU A 106 -14.98 1.11 8.39
N THR A 107 -14.11 2.12 8.48
CA THR A 107 -14.23 3.37 7.72
C THR A 107 -13.78 3.21 6.27
N ILE A 108 -12.60 2.63 6.04
CA ILE A 108 -11.95 2.63 4.73
C ILE A 108 -12.55 1.59 3.77
N PHE A 109 -12.60 0.31 4.18
CA PHE A 109 -12.85 -0.79 3.24
C PHE A 109 -14.25 -0.81 2.61
N PRO A 110 -15.35 -0.38 3.29
CA PRO A 110 -16.66 -0.27 2.65
C PRO A 110 -16.74 0.81 1.57
N ARG A 111 -15.82 1.78 1.57
CA ARG A 111 -15.80 2.92 0.65
C ARG A 111 -14.93 2.69 -0.58
N LEU A 112 -14.25 1.55 -0.67
CA LEU A 112 -13.41 1.22 -1.82
C LEU A 112 -14.25 1.01 -3.08
N THR A 113 -13.81 1.61 -4.17
CA THR A 113 -14.43 1.49 -5.50
C THR A 113 -13.49 0.83 -6.51
N VAL A 114 -12.22 0.64 -6.15
CA VAL A 114 -11.19 0.01 -6.96
C VAL A 114 -10.93 -1.42 -6.46
N GLU A 115 -11.23 -2.41 -7.31
CA GLU A 115 -11.09 -3.83 -6.96
C GLU A 115 -9.70 -4.42 -7.28
N ARG A 116 -8.80 -3.65 -7.90
CA ARG A 116 -7.48 -4.08 -8.40
C ARG A 116 -6.35 -3.37 -7.64
N PHE A 117 -5.14 -3.33 -8.21
CA PHE A 117 -3.91 -2.86 -7.55
C PHE A 117 -3.96 -1.42 -7.02
N ALA A 118 -4.76 -0.53 -7.61
CA ALA A 118 -4.84 0.85 -7.15
C ALA A 118 -5.67 1.04 -5.85
N PHE A 119 -6.30 -0.03 -5.33
CA PHE A 119 -6.97 0.00 -4.02
C PHE A 119 -6.02 0.44 -2.90
N ASP A 120 -4.74 0.08 -2.99
CA ASP A 120 -3.71 0.45 -2.01
C ASP A 120 -3.59 1.97 -1.86
N VAL A 121 -3.78 2.71 -2.96
CA VAL A 121 -3.77 4.18 -2.98
C VAL A 121 -5.12 4.73 -2.53
N GLU A 122 -6.23 4.13 -2.99
CA GLU A 122 -7.58 4.52 -2.58
C GLU A 122 -7.76 4.44 -1.06
N CYS A 123 -7.26 3.38 -0.42
CA CYS A 123 -7.27 3.23 1.04
C CYS A 123 -6.63 4.44 1.75
N LEU A 124 -5.50 4.92 1.24
CA LEU A 124 -4.75 6.02 1.87
C LEU A 124 -5.43 7.38 1.64
N VAL A 125 -6.06 7.55 0.47
CA VAL A 125 -6.87 8.75 0.18
C VAL A 125 -8.09 8.82 1.11
N ILE A 126 -8.80 7.70 1.29
CA ILE A 126 -9.94 7.64 2.21
C ILE A 126 -9.47 7.89 3.64
N ALA A 127 -8.37 7.27 4.07
CA ALA A 127 -7.81 7.49 5.40
C ALA A 127 -7.48 8.98 5.65
N ALA A 128 -6.85 9.65 4.68
CA ALA A 128 -6.52 11.07 4.77
C ALA A 128 -7.79 11.95 4.81
N GLN A 129 -8.82 11.66 4.01
CA GLN A 129 -10.06 12.42 4.01
C GLN A 129 -10.87 12.28 5.31
N HIS A 130 -10.70 11.16 6.03
CA HIS A 130 -11.30 10.92 7.34
C HIS A 130 -10.41 11.38 8.51
N GLY A 131 -9.25 12.00 8.23
CA GLY A 131 -8.35 12.50 9.26
C GLY A 131 -7.69 11.40 10.11
N LEU A 132 -7.59 10.18 9.58
CA LEU A 132 -7.00 9.05 10.28
C LEU A 132 -5.48 9.22 10.44
N ALA A 133 -4.96 8.93 11.62
CA ALA A 133 -3.53 9.01 11.92
C ALA A 133 -2.76 7.92 11.15
N LEU A 134 -2.05 8.32 10.10
CA LEU A 134 -1.27 7.43 9.25
C LEU A 134 0.22 7.50 9.60
N THR A 135 0.87 6.35 9.74
CA THR A 135 2.32 6.25 9.99
C THR A 135 3.01 5.29 9.03
N GLN A 136 4.16 5.72 8.51
CA GLN A 136 5.01 4.91 7.65
C GLN A 136 6.06 4.18 8.50
N VAL A 137 6.13 2.86 8.36
CA VAL A 137 7.01 1.99 9.15
C VAL A 137 8.17 1.51 8.27
N PRO A 138 9.43 1.69 8.68
CA PRO A 138 10.56 1.15 7.93
C PRO A 138 10.56 -0.37 8.02
N VAL A 139 10.90 -1.04 6.94
CA VAL A 139 10.79 -2.49 6.82
C VAL A 139 11.96 -3.11 6.09
N THR A 140 12.16 -4.40 6.31
CA THR A 140 13.01 -5.27 5.49
C THR A 140 12.20 -5.88 4.35
N PHE A 141 12.70 -5.76 3.13
CA PHE A 141 12.09 -6.33 1.92
C PHE A 141 13.05 -7.30 1.25
N ARG A 142 12.61 -8.54 1.00
CA ARG A 142 13.40 -9.58 0.33
C ARG A 142 13.05 -9.69 -1.14
N TYR A 143 14.07 -9.72 -1.99
CA TYR A 143 13.95 -10.08 -3.39
C TYR A 143 14.50 -11.50 -3.58
N GLU A 144 13.62 -12.49 -3.54
CA GLU A 144 13.97 -13.90 -3.74
C GLU A 144 13.49 -14.46 -5.10
N ASP A 145 12.43 -13.88 -5.70
CA ASP A 145 11.82 -14.38 -6.95
C ASP A 145 12.06 -13.52 -8.21
N GLU A 146 12.02 -14.22 -9.35
CA GLU A 146 12.19 -13.79 -10.75
C GLU A 146 11.03 -12.88 -11.27
N PRO A 147 11.10 -12.29 -12.48
CA PRO A 147 10.50 -10.99 -12.78
C PRO A 147 8.97 -10.98 -12.69
N SER A 148 8.48 -9.90 -12.06
CA SER A 148 7.08 -9.46 -12.05
C SER A 148 6.40 -9.72 -13.39
N THR A 149 5.39 -10.60 -13.42
CA THR A 149 4.52 -10.91 -14.59
C THR A 149 3.60 -9.75 -15.00
N VAL A 150 3.85 -8.55 -14.49
CA VAL A 150 3.04 -7.36 -14.69
C VAL A 150 3.44 -6.74 -16.02
N ASN A 151 2.48 -6.59 -16.93
CA ASN A 151 2.72 -5.94 -18.20
C ASN A 151 2.80 -4.43 -17.94
N LEU A 152 4.03 -3.94 -17.78
CA LEU A 152 4.35 -2.60 -17.31
C LEU A 152 3.61 -1.49 -18.06
N ALA A 153 3.41 -1.64 -19.37
CA ALA A 153 2.70 -0.67 -20.20
C ALA A 153 1.17 -0.73 -20.00
N ARG A 154 0.59 -1.94 -20.07
CA ARG A 154 -0.88 -2.12 -19.97
C ARG A 154 -1.37 -1.84 -18.55
N ASP A 155 -0.67 -2.37 -17.56
CA ASP A 155 -1.02 -2.23 -16.16
C ASP A 155 -0.70 -0.81 -15.66
N GLY A 156 0.37 -0.18 -16.18
CA GLY A 156 0.67 1.23 -15.93
C GLY A 156 -0.42 2.19 -16.42
N MET A 157 -0.89 2.06 -17.67
CA MET A 157 -1.97 2.92 -18.20
C MET A 157 -3.28 2.74 -17.44
N ARG A 158 -3.64 1.49 -17.11
CA ARG A 158 -4.84 1.20 -16.31
C ARG A 158 -4.73 1.82 -14.91
N MET A 159 -3.56 1.70 -14.30
CA MET A 159 -3.28 2.28 -13.00
C MET A 159 -3.41 3.80 -13.02
N VAL A 160 -2.91 4.49 -14.05
CA VAL A 160 -3.14 5.94 -14.22
C VAL A 160 -4.64 6.27 -14.29
N GLY A 161 -5.42 5.50 -15.05
CA GLY A 161 -6.87 5.65 -15.11
C GLY A 161 -7.56 5.48 -13.75
N ASP A 162 -7.16 4.46 -12.99
CA ASP A 162 -7.68 4.22 -11.64
C ASP A 162 -7.31 5.37 -10.69
N LEU A 163 -6.09 5.91 -10.77
CA LEU A 163 -5.67 7.06 -9.95
C LEU A 163 -6.49 8.31 -10.26
N MET A 164 -6.78 8.58 -11.54
CA MET A 164 -7.64 9.70 -11.93
C MET A 164 -9.07 9.51 -11.44
N ARG A 165 -9.59 8.27 -11.48
CA ARG A 165 -10.89 7.94 -10.89
C ARG A 165 -10.90 8.17 -9.39
N ILE A 166 -9.88 7.73 -8.66
CA ILE A 166 -9.75 7.97 -7.21
C ILE A 166 -9.75 9.47 -6.93
N ARG A 167 -8.98 10.27 -7.70
CA ARG A 167 -8.92 11.73 -7.55
C ARG A 167 -10.28 12.39 -7.75
N LEU A 168 -11.02 11.94 -8.76
CA LEU A 168 -12.34 12.45 -9.10
C LEU A 168 -13.38 12.05 -8.05
N ASN A 169 -13.36 10.81 -7.57
CA ASN A 169 -14.23 10.35 -6.50
C ASN A 169 -14.00 11.12 -5.20
N ALA A 170 -12.73 11.35 -4.84
CA ALA A 170 -12.35 12.16 -3.70
C ALA A 170 -12.86 13.60 -3.83
N TRP A 171 -12.74 14.20 -5.01
CA TRP A 171 -13.26 15.55 -5.29
C TRP A 171 -14.80 15.63 -5.28
N ARG A 172 -15.47 14.57 -5.73
CA ARG A 172 -16.94 14.45 -5.70
C ARG A 172 -17.51 14.15 -4.31
N GLY A 173 -16.66 13.90 -3.32
CA GLY A 173 -17.10 13.54 -1.97
C GLY A 173 -17.69 12.13 -1.86
N LEU A 174 -17.40 11.23 -2.80
CA LEU A 174 -17.92 9.86 -2.75
C LEU A 174 -17.39 9.03 -1.57
N TYR A 175 -16.30 9.48 -0.95
CA TYR A 175 -15.70 8.86 0.21
C TYR A 175 -16.10 9.53 1.54
N ALA A 176 -16.91 10.59 1.52
CA ALA A 176 -17.41 11.25 2.73
C ALA A 176 -18.30 10.30 3.55
#